data_AF-A0A6M2AAH3-F1
#
_entry.id   AF-A0A6M2AAH3-F1
#
_cell.length_a   1.000
_cell.length_b   1.000
_cell.length_c   1.000
_cell.angle_alpha   90.00
_cell.angle_beta   90.00
_cell.angle_gamma   90.00
#
_symmetry.space_group_name_H-M   'P 1'
#
loop_
_entity.id
_entity.type
_entity.pdbx_description
1 polymer ?
#
loop_
_entity_poly.entity_id
_entity_poly.type
_entity_poly.pdbx_seq_one_letter_code
_entity_poly.pdbx_strand_id
1 'polypeptide(L)'
;MTSLLSIFFSFLLLSPSLFAEFKTEIDVIEELVTATEKNLLFQKELLQSMQTFQRAREAFTKDPTSARLATILVKSATRLTRKIEEEHVAHLLSPEFLTEIQFFTLVGKEQLPRSARE
;
A
#
# COMPACT_ATOMS: atom_id res chain seq x y z
N MET A 1 -2.84 -40.64 40.85
CA MET A 1 -2.59 -39.18 40.73
C MET A 1 -1.22 -38.99 40.09
N THR A 2 -1.16 -39.12 38.77
CA THR A 2 0.04 -38.86 37.98
C THR A 2 -0.03 -37.43 37.48
N SER A 3 0.96 -36.63 37.89
CA SER A 3 1.02 -35.19 37.68
C SER A 3 0.92 -34.79 36.22
N LEU A 4 -0.08 -33.96 35.90
CA LEU A 4 -0.15 -33.11 34.69
C LEU A 4 1.11 -32.26 34.48
N LEU A 5 1.93 -32.09 35.52
CA LEU A 5 3.22 -31.40 35.48
C LEU A 5 4.27 -32.13 34.62
N SER A 6 4.21 -33.45 34.46
CA SER A 6 5.20 -34.20 33.66
C SER A 6 5.00 -34.04 32.16
N ILE A 7 3.79 -33.76 31.69
CA ILE A 7 3.48 -33.62 30.26
C ILE A 7 4.09 -32.32 29.71
N PHE A 8 4.14 -31.25 30.52
CA PHE A 8 4.78 -30.00 30.12
C PHE A 8 6.29 -30.12 29.93
N PHE A 9 6.97 -30.91 30.76
CA PHE A 9 8.43 -31.09 30.64
C PHE A 9 8.83 -32.02 29.49
N SER A 10 7.99 -32.98 29.12
CA SER A 10 8.25 -33.87 27.97
C SER A 10 8.13 -33.16 26.61
N PHE A 11 7.36 -32.08 26.52
CA PHE A 11 7.27 -31.27 25.29
C PHE A 11 8.50 -30.37 25.06
N LEU A 12 9.20 -29.98 26.12
CA LEU A 12 10.39 -29.13 26.06
C LEU A 12 11.67 -29.87 25.62
N LEU A 13 11.67 -31.20 25.67
CA LEU A 13 12.83 -32.03 25.32
C LEU A 13 12.74 -32.65 23.92
N LEU A 14 11.66 -32.39 23.17
CA LEU A 14 11.40 -32.97 21.85
C LEU A 14 11.44 -31.93 20.72
N SER A 15 12.51 -31.15 20.64
CA SER A 15 12.87 -30.51 19.38
C SER A 15 14.40 -30.37 19.20
N PRO A 16 15.13 -31.47 18.94
CA PRO A 16 16.54 -31.39 18.57
C PRO A 16 16.76 -30.98 17.10
N SER A 17 15.75 -30.39 16.44
CA SER A 17 15.79 -30.03 15.01
C SER A 17 15.69 -28.53 14.72
N LEU A 18 15.74 -27.66 15.72
CA LEU A 18 15.88 -26.22 15.49
C LEU A 18 17.35 -25.83 15.56
N PHE A 19 18.15 -26.38 14.64
CA PHE A 19 19.27 -25.61 14.10
C PHE A 19 18.66 -24.41 13.39
N ALA A 20 18.28 -23.40 14.18
CA ALA A 20 18.16 -22.06 13.67
C ALA A 20 19.53 -21.73 13.08
N GLU A 21 19.61 -21.62 11.76
CA GLU A 21 20.70 -20.91 11.11
C GLU A 21 20.81 -19.57 11.84
N PHE A 22 21.85 -19.44 12.67
CA PHE A 22 22.19 -18.17 13.28
C PHE A 22 22.60 -17.27 12.12
N LYS A 23 21.64 -16.52 11.58
CA LYS A 23 21.94 -15.35 10.76
C LYS A 23 22.91 -14.51 11.57
N THR A 24 24.06 -14.26 10.97
CA THR A 24 25.03 -13.35 11.57
C THR A 24 24.38 -11.98 11.69
N GLU A 25 24.90 -11.14 12.60
CA GLU A 25 24.47 -9.75 12.68
C GLU A 25 24.61 -9.04 11.33
N ILE A 26 25.58 -9.46 10.50
CA ILE A 26 25.75 -8.97 9.12
C ILE A 26 24.53 -9.32 8.26
N ASP A 27 24.08 -10.57 8.26
CA ASP A 27 22.90 -11.00 7.48
C ASP A 27 21.64 -10.23 7.89
N VAL A 28 21.47 -9.98 9.20
CA VAL A 28 20.35 -9.17 9.71
C VAL A 28 20.44 -7.72 9.20
N ILE A 29 21.64 -7.12 9.20
CA ILE A 29 21.84 -5.77 8.68
C ILE A 29 21.60 -5.72 7.16
N GLU A 30 22.02 -6.72 6.39
CA GLU A 30 21.76 -6.80 4.94
C GLU A 30 20.26 -6.89 4.63
N GLU A 31 19.50 -7.65 5.43
CA GLU A 31 18.04 -7.70 5.31
C GLU A 31 17.38 -6.36 5.62
N LEU A 32 17.86 -5.65 6.66
CA LEU A 32 17.37 -4.33 7.01
C LEU A 32 17.67 -3.30 5.91
N VAL A 33 18.86 -3.35 5.31
CA VAL A 33 19.23 -2.51 4.16
C VAL A 33 18.29 -2.78 3.00
N THR A 34 18.10 -4.05 2.64
CA THR A 34 17.20 -4.45 1.55
C THR A 34 15.76 -3.99 1.78
N ALA A 35 15.24 -4.15 3.00
CA ALA A 35 13.91 -3.69 3.38
C ALA A 35 13.80 -2.15 3.28
N THR A 36 14.83 -1.43 3.72
CA THR A 36 14.89 0.03 3.66
C THR A 36 14.91 0.54 2.22
N GLU A 37 15.70 -0.09 1.34
CA GLU A 37 15.76 0.26 -0.08
C GLU A 37 14.41 0.04 -0.79
N LYS A 38 13.74 -1.08 -0.49
CA LYS A 38 12.39 -1.36 -1.00
C LYS A 38 11.39 -0.32 -0.52
N ASN A 39 11.41 0.03 0.77
CA ASN A 39 10.55 1.08 1.32
C ASN A 39 10.81 2.44 0.68
N LEU A 40 12.09 2.80 0.45
CA LEU A 40 12.45 4.04 -0.22
C LEU A 40 11.93 4.08 -1.67
N LEU A 41 12.06 2.97 -2.41
CA LEU A 41 11.52 2.87 -3.77
C LEU A 41 10.00 3.06 -3.76
N PHE A 42 9.30 2.38 -2.86
CA PHE A 42 7.86 2.52 -2.68
C PHE A 42 7.46 4.00 -2.43
N GLN A 43 8.15 4.68 -1.50
CA GLN A 43 7.90 6.09 -1.18
C GLN A 43 8.09 7.00 -2.40
N LYS A 44 9.15 6.78 -3.20
CA LYS A 44 9.38 7.52 -4.45
C LYS A 44 8.23 7.35 -5.45
N GLU A 45 7.74 6.14 -5.62
CA GLU A 45 6.61 5.86 -6.51
C GLU A 45 5.29 6.47 -6.01
N LEU A 46 5.06 6.45 -4.68
CA LEU A 46 3.91 7.10 -4.07
C LEU A 46 3.97 8.61 -4.32
N LEU A 47 5.11 9.25 -4.07
CA LEU A 47 5.34 10.66 -4.34
C LEU A 47 5.07 11.00 -5.81
N GLN A 48 5.58 10.20 -6.75
CA GLN A 48 5.32 10.39 -8.18
C GLN A 48 3.83 10.28 -8.53
N SER A 49 3.11 9.37 -7.87
CA SER A 49 1.67 9.19 -8.07
C SER A 49 0.88 10.39 -7.54
N MET A 50 1.26 10.91 -6.36
CA MET A 50 0.68 12.14 -5.80
C MET A 50 0.92 13.36 -6.71
N GLN A 51 2.14 13.53 -7.21
CA GLN A 51 2.47 14.60 -8.17
C GLN A 51 1.67 14.46 -9.47
N THR A 52 1.45 13.24 -9.95
CA THR A 52 0.64 12.99 -11.16
C THR A 52 -0.82 13.40 -10.94
N PHE A 53 -1.40 13.01 -9.81
CA PHE A 53 -2.75 13.43 -9.42
C PHE A 53 -2.85 14.96 -9.31
N GLN A 54 -1.89 15.59 -8.63
CA GLN A 54 -1.88 17.05 -8.46
C GLN A 54 -1.84 17.79 -9.81
N ARG A 55 -0.97 17.37 -10.73
CA ARG A 55 -0.90 17.97 -12.08
C ARG A 55 -2.20 17.76 -12.86
N ALA A 56 -2.82 16.58 -12.76
CA ALA A 56 -4.11 16.32 -13.41
C ALA A 56 -5.21 17.21 -12.85
N ARG A 57 -5.24 17.42 -11.53
CA ARG A 57 -6.17 18.32 -10.85
C ARG A 57 -5.99 19.77 -11.29
N GLU A 58 -4.76 20.25 -11.31
CA GLU A 58 -4.44 21.60 -11.76
C GLU A 58 -4.83 21.83 -13.23
N ALA A 59 -4.60 20.83 -14.09
CA ALA A 59 -5.02 20.90 -15.49
C ALA A 59 -6.55 20.94 -15.62
N PHE A 60 -7.27 20.06 -14.93
CA PHE A 60 -8.74 20.05 -14.95
C PHE A 60 -9.34 21.35 -14.37
N THR A 61 -8.72 21.93 -13.34
CA THR A 61 -9.17 23.20 -12.75
C THR A 61 -9.08 24.35 -13.77
N LYS A 62 -8.11 24.31 -14.69
CA LYS A 62 -7.96 25.30 -15.76
C LYS A 62 -8.97 25.14 -16.88
N ASP A 63 -9.41 23.91 -17.17
CA ASP A 63 -10.44 23.61 -18.16
C ASP A 63 -11.36 22.47 -17.65
N PRO A 64 -12.35 22.81 -16.81
CA PRO A 64 -13.23 21.83 -16.18
C PRO A 64 -14.23 21.22 -17.15
N THR A 65 -14.35 21.75 -18.37
CA THR A 65 -15.25 21.21 -19.41
C THR A 65 -14.62 20.07 -20.21
N SER A 66 -13.31 19.87 -20.07
CA SER A 66 -12.58 18.83 -20.79
C SER A 66 -12.81 17.44 -20.19
N ALA A 67 -13.65 16.64 -20.87
CA ALA A 67 -13.87 15.23 -20.53
C ALA A 67 -12.57 14.40 -20.50
N ARG A 68 -11.59 14.77 -21.34
CA ARG A 68 -10.27 14.13 -21.36
C ARG A 68 -9.52 14.39 -20.06
N LEU A 69 -9.49 15.63 -19.57
CA LEU A 69 -8.83 15.98 -18.32
C LEU A 69 -9.54 15.37 -17.11
N ALA A 70 -10.88 15.34 -17.12
CA ALA A 70 -11.66 14.63 -16.11
C ALA A 70 -11.29 13.14 -16.04
N THR A 71 -11.18 12.48 -17.19
CA THR A 71 -10.77 11.06 -17.27
C THR A 71 -9.37 10.83 -16.71
N ILE A 72 -8.42 11.71 -17.03
CA ILE A 72 -7.04 11.63 -16.51
C ILE A 72 -7.03 11.79 -14.99
N LEU A 73 -7.76 12.79 -14.47
CA LEU A 73 -7.89 13.04 -13.04
C LEU A 73 -8.46 11.84 -12.30
N VAL A 74 -9.60 11.31 -12.75
CA VAL A 74 -10.24 10.12 -12.17
C VAL A 74 -9.33 8.89 -12.19
N LYS A 75 -8.64 8.63 -13.31
CA LYS A 75 -7.70 7.51 -13.41
C LYS A 75 -6.53 7.68 -12.45
N SER A 76 -5.98 8.89 -12.34
CA SER A 76 -4.88 9.17 -11.41
C SER A 76 -5.30 9.02 -9.94
N ALA A 77 -6.51 9.47 -9.58
CA ALA A 77 -7.09 9.33 -8.25
C ALA A 77 -7.33 7.85 -7.89
N THR A 78 -7.89 7.08 -8.83
CA THR A 78 -8.12 5.63 -8.65
C THR A 78 -6.82 4.88 -8.42
N ARG A 79 -5.79 5.14 -9.25
CA ARG A 79 -4.48 4.50 -9.12
C ARG A 79 -3.81 4.87 -7.79
N LEU A 80 -3.88 6.14 -7.40
CA LEU A 80 -3.29 6.61 -6.15
C LEU A 80 -4.00 6.03 -4.93
N THR A 81 -5.33 6.00 -4.92
CA THR A 81 -6.13 5.40 -3.85
C THR A 81 -5.75 3.93 -3.66
N ARG A 82 -5.68 3.15 -4.75
CA ARG A 82 -5.26 1.76 -4.69
C ARG A 82 -3.86 1.60 -4.08
N LYS A 83 -2.89 2.44 -4.48
CA LYS A 83 -1.53 2.38 -3.94
C LYS A 83 -1.47 2.75 -2.45
N ILE A 84 -2.33 3.66 -2.00
CA ILE A 84 -2.45 4.02 -0.57
C ILE A 84 -3.03 2.87 0.25
N GLU A 85 -4.03 2.17 -0.30
CA GLU A 85 -4.69 1.02 0.33
C GLU A 85 -3.77 -0.21 0.39
N GLU A 86 -3.15 -0.57 -0.74
CA GLU A 86 -2.23 -1.73 -0.87
C GLU A 86 -1.06 -1.65 0.12
N GLU A 87 -0.65 -0.43 0.47
CA GLU A 87 0.58 -0.17 1.23
C GLU A 87 0.27 0.37 2.64
N HIS A 88 -1.01 0.42 3.00
CA HIS A 88 -1.51 0.82 4.32
C HIS A 88 -1.02 2.19 4.82
N VAL A 89 -0.70 3.11 3.91
CA VAL A 89 -0.11 4.44 4.22
C VAL A 89 -1.13 5.56 4.40
N ALA A 90 -2.43 5.26 4.43
CA ALA A 90 -3.48 6.28 4.57
C ALA A 90 -3.27 7.16 5.82
N HIS A 91 -2.77 6.58 6.91
CA HIS A 91 -2.49 7.28 8.17
C HIS A 91 -1.39 8.35 8.08
N LEU A 92 -0.59 8.36 7.01
CA LEU A 92 0.47 9.35 6.78
C LEU A 92 -0.02 10.59 6.01
N LEU A 93 -1.25 10.56 5.51
CA LEU A 93 -1.82 11.60 4.65
C LEU A 93 -2.91 12.38 5.38
N SER A 94 -3.13 13.63 4.96
CA SER A 94 -4.17 14.44 5.58
C SER A 94 -5.57 13.93 5.22
N PRO A 95 -6.56 14.01 6.13
CA PRO A 95 -7.93 13.61 5.86
C PRO A 95 -8.56 14.32 4.65
N GLU A 96 -8.21 15.58 4.42
CA GLU A 96 -8.71 16.38 3.30
C GLU A 96 -8.23 15.82 1.96
N PHE A 97 -6.94 15.46 1.89
CA PHE A 97 -6.36 14.85 0.71
C PHE A 97 -7.00 13.49 0.42
N LEU A 98 -7.20 12.66 1.46
CA LEU A 98 -7.87 11.36 1.33
C LEU A 98 -9.31 11.51 0.84
N THR A 99 -10.04 12.49 1.39
CA THR A 99 -11.43 12.78 0.98
C THR A 99 -11.49 13.20 -0.49
N GLU A 100 -10.56 14.04 -0.92
CA GLU A 100 -10.49 14.53 -2.30
C GLU A 100 -10.21 13.39 -3.30
N ILE A 101 -9.21 12.54 -3.05
CA ILE A 101 -8.90 11.42 -3.95
C ILE A 101 -10.03 10.38 -3.98
N GLN A 102 -10.72 10.18 -2.85
CA GLN A 102 -11.86 9.29 -2.76
C GLN A 102 -13.04 9.82 -3.57
N PHE A 103 -13.32 11.14 -3.49
CA PHE A 103 -14.35 11.78 -4.30
C PHE A 103 -14.15 11.50 -5.80
N PHE A 104 -12.95 11.75 -6.34
CA PHE A 104 -12.70 11.50 -7.77
C PHE A 104 -12.72 10.00 -8.13
N THR A 105 -12.36 9.13 -7.19
CA THR A 105 -12.47 7.68 -7.37
C THR A 105 -13.94 7.23 -7.44
N LEU A 106 -14.82 7.81 -6.62
CA LEU A 106 -16.26 7.54 -6.63
C LEU A 106 -16.93 8.04 -7.92
N VAL A 107 -16.61 9.26 -8.36
CA VAL A 107 -17.09 9.82 -9.63
C VAL A 107 -16.75 8.89 -10.80
N GLY A 108 -15.55 8.30 -10.81
CA GLY A 108 -15.15 7.33 -11.83
C GLY A 108 -15.94 6.03 -11.82
N LYS A 109 -16.38 5.58 -10.64
CA LYS A 109 -17.20 4.36 -10.49
C LYS A 109 -18.65 4.59 -10.95
N GLU A 110 -19.21 5.76 -10.66
CA GLU A 110 -20.57 6.12 -11.06
C GLU A 110 -20.70 6.46 -12.55
N GLN A 111 -19.65 7.01 -13.19
CA GLN A 111 -19.64 7.33 -14.62
C GLN A 111 -19.36 6.14 -15.56
N LEU A 112 -19.31 4.90 -15.06
CA LEU A 112 -19.23 3.68 -15.87
C LEU A 112 -20.60 2.95 -15.94
N PRO A 113 -21.60 3.46 -16.70
CA PRO A 113 -22.73 2.65 -17.11
C PRO A 113 -22.27 1.59 -18.13
N ARG A 114 -22.94 0.44 -18.09
CA ARG A 114 -22.62 -0.87 -18.67
C ARG A 114 -22.31 -0.98 -20.18
N SER A 115 -22.14 0.11 -20.93
CA SER A 115 -21.98 0.06 -22.40
C SER A 115 -20.54 -0.10 -22.90
N ALA A 116 -19.57 -0.41 -22.04
CA ALA A 116 -18.15 -0.58 -22.43
C ALA A 116 -17.60 -1.99 -22.10
N ARG A 117 -18.49 -2.99 -22.00
CA ARG A 117 -18.13 -4.40 -21.77
C ARG A 117 -18.51 -5.33 -22.95
N GLU A 118 -18.60 -4.78 -24.15
CA GLU A 118 -18.70 -5.57 -25.40
C GLU A 118 -17.42 -5.42 -26.22
#